data_AF-A0A519ZBE9-F1
#
_entry.id   AF-A0A519ZBE9-F1
#
_cell.length_a   1.000
_cell.length_b   1.000
_cell.length_c   1.000
_cell.angle_alpha   90.00
_cell.angle_beta   90.00
_cell.angle_gamma   90.00
#
_symmetry.space_group_name_H-M   'P 1'
#
loop_
_entity.id
_entity.type
_entity.pdbx_description
1 polymer ?
#
loop_
_entity_poly.entity_id
_entity_poly.type
_entity_poly.pdbx_seq_one_letter_code
_entity_poly.pdbx_strand_id
1 'polypeptide(L)'
;AQFTQRVLAGEIEADGSVTVDRIGQAQGSVRLGAYEVAAFLIVSMADTMEQWFSWQDDIFSGFPYLEHRPQTVHWMASLWPGPMRPSGRMVHQISRLGQALQHPALRDVLPLPPVFDGCTQGLSTADEAAASSLYWSVIQQDQPLVQGDAATAVLEQAVRHNPWVGEPQMVLAQLYLSAGRRDDARVAAESALQLFSQWGNAWDKRVQWEAWVAWTRILLQSAIDGTWPERLDKLNNLALRG
;
A
#
# COMPACT_ATOMS: atom_id res chain seq x y z
N ALA A 1 1.10 0.45 -19.69
CA ALA A 1 2.16 -0.56 -19.56
C ALA A 1 3.51 -0.06 -20.11
N GLN A 2 3.65 0.30 -21.39
CA GLN A 2 4.96 0.63 -21.96
C GLN A 2 5.69 1.76 -21.23
N PHE A 3 5.00 2.87 -20.92
CA PHE A 3 5.59 3.95 -20.11
C PHE A 3 6.17 3.44 -18.79
N THR A 4 5.38 2.70 -18.02
CA THR A 4 5.80 2.08 -16.75
C THR A 4 7.00 1.15 -16.95
N GLN A 5 6.99 0.30 -17.98
CA GLN A 5 8.10 -0.62 -18.27
C GLN A 5 9.41 0.13 -18.54
N ARG A 6 9.37 1.20 -19.36
CA ARG A 6 10.55 2.02 -19.68
C ARG A 6 11.11 2.72 -18.45
N VAL A 7 10.24 3.35 -17.64
CA VAL A 7 10.67 4.02 -16.42
C VAL A 7 11.27 3.02 -15.42
N LEU A 8 10.65 1.85 -15.22
CA LEU A 8 11.20 0.82 -14.33
C LEU A 8 12.52 0.24 -14.84
N ALA A 9 12.77 0.27 -16.15
CA ALA A 9 14.05 -0.09 -16.75
C ALA A 9 15.11 1.03 -16.67
N GLY A 10 14.76 2.22 -16.15
CA GLY A 10 15.66 3.37 -16.07
C GLY A 10 15.83 4.12 -17.39
N GLU A 11 14.93 3.91 -18.36
CA GLU A 11 14.96 4.56 -19.68
C GLU A 11 14.33 5.97 -19.64
N ILE A 12 14.86 6.82 -18.76
CA ILE A 12 14.56 8.26 -18.72
C ILE A 12 15.77 8.99 -19.28
N GLU A 13 15.57 9.81 -20.30
CA GLU A 13 16.63 10.59 -20.92
C GLU A 13 17.19 11.66 -19.95
N ALA A 14 18.38 12.17 -20.23
CA ALA A 14 19.04 13.15 -19.38
C ALA A 14 18.22 14.44 -19.17
N ASP A 15 17.37 14.80 -20.14
CA ASP A 15 16.44 15.93 -20.06
C ASP A 15 15.10 15.57 -19.39
N GLY A 16 14.96 14.36 -18.85
CA GLY A 16 13.76 13.85 -18.19
C GLY A 16 12.70 13.33 -19.15
N SER A 17 12.96 13.30 -20.47
CA SER A 17 11.97 12.82 -21.43
C SER A 17 11.93 11.29 -21.55
N VAL A 18 10.78 10.77 -21.96
CA VAL A 18 10.56 9.33 -22.25
C VAL A 18 9.81 9.22 -23.57
N THR A 19 10.28 8.35 -24.47
CA THR A 19 9.61 8.08 -25.75
C THR A 19 8.82 6.78 -25.67
N VAL A 20 7.53 6.83 -25.98
CA VAL A 20 6.63 5.66 -26.02
C VAL A 20 5.96 5.53 -27.37
N ASP A 21 5.60 4.33 -27.76
CA ASP A 21 4.83 4.05 -28.96
C ASP A 21 3.36 4.40 -28.73
N ARG A 22 2.70 4.92 -29.76
CA ARG A 22 1.25 5.17 -29.70
C ARG A 22 0.50 3.84 -29.73
N ILE A 23 -0.58 3.78 -28.94
CA ILE A 23 -1.46 2.60 -28.87
C ILE A 23 -2.59 2.77 -29.90
N GLY A 24 -3.02 1.68 -30.53
CA GLY A 24 -4.17 1.63 -31.44
C GLY A 24 -3.78 1.83 -32.91
N GLN A 25 -4.70 2.36 -33.72
CA GLN A 25 -4.45 2.56 -35.16
C GLN A 25 -3.52 3.74 -35.47
N ALA A 26 -3.18 4.55 -34.47
CA ALA A 26 -2.20 5.61 -34.61
C ALA A 26 -0.78 5.02 -34.69
N GLN A 27 -0.13 5.19 -35.84
CA GLN A 27 1.26 4.78 -36.02
C GLN A 27 2.24 5.83 -35.45
N GLY A 28 3.42 5.36 -35.02
CA GLY A 28 4.55 6.20 -34.58
C GLY A 28 4.73 6.29 -33.07
N SER A 29 5.77 7.00 -32.66
CA SER A 29 6.11 7.27 -31.26
C SER A 29 5.74 8.69 -30.84
N VAL A 30 5.60 8.89 -29.53
CA VAL A 30 5.42 10.18 -28.89
C VAL A 30 6.49 10.37 -27.81
N ARG A 31 7.13 11.54 -27.81
CA ARG A 31 8.07 11.94 -26.76
C ARG A 31 7.30 12.73 -25.70
N LEU A 32 7.33 12.23 -24.47
CA LEU A 32 6.82 12.92 -23.28
C LEU A 32 7.96 13.76 -22.69
N GLY A 33 7.73 15.03 -22.41
CA GLY A 33 8.69 15.90 -21.74
C GLY A 33 8.76 15.63 -20.23
N ALA A 34 9.71 16.26 -19.55
CA ALA A 34 9.93 16.08 -18.11
C ALA A 34 8.66 16.29 -17.27
N TYR A 35 7.85 17.30 -17.61
CA TYR A 35 6.59 17.57 -16.94
C TYR A 35 5.58 16.44 -17.13
N GLU A 36 5.36 15.98 -18.36
CA GLU A 36 4.44 14.87 -18.61
C GLU A 36 4.93 13.59 -17.92
N VAL A 37 6.24 13.31 -17.95
CA VAL A 37 6.82 12.14 -17.28
C VAL A 37 6.59 12.19 -15.77
N ALA A 38 6.88 13.32 -15.12
CA ALA A 38 6.65 13.50 -13.68
C ALA A 38 5.16 13.36 -13.31
N ALA A 39 4.27 14.00 -14.09
CA ALA A 39 2.83 13.91 -13.87
C ALA A 39 2.33 12.47 -14.03
N PHE A 40 2.75 11.76 -15.08
CA PHE A 40 2.35 10.38 -15.32
C PHE A 40 2.86 9.45 -14.22
N LEU A 41 4.05 9.67 -13.67
CA LEU A 41 4.56 8.90 -12.54
C LEU A 41 3.69 9.09 -11.29
N ILE A 42 3.43 10.34 -10.89
CA ILE A 42 2.60 10.64 -9.71
C ILE A 42 1.18 10.07 -9.87
N VAL A 43 0.56 10.27 -11.03
CA VAL A 43 -0.79 9.74 -11.30
C VAL A 43 -0.78 8.21 -11.32
N SER A 44 0.23 7.57 -11.91
CA SER A 44 0.34 6.10 -11.91
C SER A 44 0.52 5.54 -10.50
N MET A 45 1.29 6.21 -9.64
CA MET A 45 1.46 5.84 -8.24
C MET A 45 0.12 5.89 -7.49
N ALA A 46 -0.63 6.98 -7.65
CA ALA A 46 -1.92 7.17 -7.00
C ALA A 46 -2.99 6.19 -7.52
N ASP A 47 -3.12 6.05 -8.84
CA ASP A 47 -4.09 5.14 -9.48
C ASP A 47 -3.84 3.67 -9.08
N THR A 48 -2.56 3.27 -9.10
CA THR A 48 -2.18 1.91 -8.69
C THR A 48 -2.52 1.66 -7.21
N MET A 49 -2.20 2.60 -6.32
CA MET A 49 -2.52 2.45 -4.90
C MET A 49 -4.04 2.40 -4.69
N GLU A 50 -4.82 3.20 -5.42
CA GLU A 50 -6.29 3.23 -5.32
C GLU A 50 -6.94 1.95 -5.79
N GLN A 51 -6.58 1.46 -6.97
CA GLN A 51 -7.36 0.43 -7.64
C GLN A 51 -6.96 -0.99 -7.24
N TRP A 52 -5.69 -1.24 -6.90
CA TRP A 52 -5.14 -2.58 -6.96
C TRP A 52 -5.33 -3.42 -5.69
N PHE A 53 -5.84 -4.64 -5.85
CA PHE A 53 -5.90 -5.67 -4.82
C PHE A 53 -5.85 -7.07 -5.47
N SER A 54 -6.06 -8.13 -4.69
CA SER A 54 -5.82 -9.52 -5.11
C SER A 54 -6.49 -9.95 -6.41
N TRP A 55 -7.66 -9.40 -6.75
CA TRP A 55 -8.34 -9.74 -8.01
C TRP A 55 -7.51 -9.32 -9.24
N GLN A 56 -6.91 -8.12 -9.21
CA GLN A 56 -6.00 -7.68 -10.27
C GLN A 56 -4.67 -8.44 -10.25
N ASP A 57 -4.16 -8.86 -9.08
CA ASP A 57 -2.93 -9.66 -9.01
C ASP A 57 -3.04 -10.98 -9.78
N ASP A 58 -4.24 -11.58 -9.77
CA ASP A 58 -4.54 -12.83 -10.45
C ASP A 58 -4.72 -12.62 -11.96
N ILE A 59 -5.47 -11.60 -12.37
CA ILE A 59 -5.75 -11.31 -13.79
C ILE A 59 -4.52 -10.73 -14.50
N PHE A 60 -3.84 -9.79 -13.86
CA PHE A 60 -2.68 -9.07 -14.40
C PHE A 60 -1.38 -9.60 -13.79
N SER A 61 -1.28 -10.93 -13.69
CA SER A 61 -0.11 -11.56 -13.12
C SER A 61 1.15 -11.26 -13.94
N GLY A 62 2.13 -10.62 -13.31
CA GLY A 62 3.35 -10.15 -13.97
C GLY A 62 3.31 -8.70 -14.47
N PHE A 63 2.26 -7.92 -14.20
CA PHE A 63 2.24 -6.49 -14.54
C PHE A 63 3.52 -5.76 -14.02
N PRO A 64 4.18 -4.94 -14.85
CA PRO A 64 3.74 -4.46 -16.15
C PRO A 64 4.18 -5.33 -17.33
N TYR A 65 4.92 -6.42 -17.10
CA TYR A 65 5.41 -7.35 -18.13
C TYR A 65 4.44 -8.54 -18.29
N LEU A 66 3.27 -8.26 -18.87
CA LEU A 66 2.24 -9.28 -19.05
C LEU A 66 2.62 -10.25 -20.18
N GLU A 67 2.72 -11.55 -19.87
CA GLU A 67 2.82 -12.61 -20.86
C GLU A 67 1.43 -13.03 -21.33
N HIS A 68 1.12 -12.83 -22.61
CA HIS A 68 -0.13 -13.33 -23.18
C HIS A 68 -0.04 -14.85 -23.37
N ARG A 69 -0.74 -15.61 -22.53
CA ARG A 69 -0.84 -17.07 -22.66
C ARG A 69 -2.19 -17.42 -23.29
N PRO A 70 -2.23 -18.18 -24.41
CA PRO A 70 -3.48 -18.71 -24.93
C PRO A 70 -4.11 -19.64 -23.90
N GLN A 71 -5.34 -19.36 -23.48
CA GLN A 71 -6.07 -20.19 -22.51
C GLN A 71 -7.50 -20.43 -22.99
N THR A 72 -8.05 -21.61 -22.69
CA THR A 72 -9.50 -21.82 -22.75
C THR A 72 -10.18 -20.83 -21.81
N VAL A 73 -11.36 -20.32 -22.19
CA VAL A 73 -12.02 -19.24 -21.47
C VAL A 73 -12.41 -19.69 -20.06
N HIS A 74 -11.71 -19.21 -19.03
CA HIS A 74 -11.97 -19.54 -17.61
C HIS A 74 -12.35 -18.29 -16.80
N TRP A 75 -13.58 -17.78 -17.02
CA TRP A 75 -14.12 -16.58 -16.35
C TRP A 75 -14.11 -16.66 -14.82
N MET A 76 -14.08 -17.86 -14.24
CA MET A 76 -14.08 -18.05 -12.78
C MET A 76 -12.86 -17.44 -12.09
N ALA A 77 -11.70 -17.39 -12.76
CA ALA A 77 -10.50 -16.74 -12.23
C ALA A 77 -10.62 -15.20 -12.22
N SER A 78 -11.64 -14.63 -12.87
CA SER A 78 -11.91 -13.20 -12.93
C SER A 78 -13.13 -12.78 -12.09
N LEU A 79 -13.58 -13.62 -11.14
CA LEU A 79 -14.70 -13.27 -10.27
C LEU A 79 -14.37 -12.05 -9.41
N TRP A 80 -15.01 -10.92 -9.73
CA TRP A 80 -14.92 -9.69 -8.96
C TRP A 80 -15.94 -9.71 -7.80
N PRO A 81 -15.60 -9.19 -6.60
CA PRO A 81 -14.34 -8.56 -6.22
C PRO A 81 -13.30 -9.53 -5.62
N GLY A 82 -13.52 -10.85 -5.67
CA GLY A 82 -12.60 -11.81 -5.03
C GLY A 82 -12.46 -11.57 -3.51
N PRO A 83 -11.34 -12.02 -2.89
CA PRO A 83 -11.15 -11.94 -1.43
C PRO A 83 -10.71 -10.56 -0.93
N MET A 84 -10.47 -9.59 -1.83
CA MET A 84 -10.00 -8.23 -1.51
C MET A 84 -8.73 -8.20 -0.65
N ARG A 85 -7.87 -9.23 -0.77
CA ARG A 85 -6.58 -9.27 -0.07
C ARG A 85 -5.69 -8.15 -0.63
N PRO A 86 -4.96 -7.40 0.22
CA PRO A 86 -4.03 -6.40 -0.27
C PRO A 86 -2.99 -6.99 -1.22
N SER A 87 -2.55 -6.21 -2.21
CA SER A 87 -1.56 -6.69 -3.16
C SER A 87 -0.22 -7.02 -2.47
N GLY A 88 0.47 -8.03 -3.00
CA GLY A 88 1.82 -8.43 -2.57
C GLY A 88 2.94 -8.02 -3.53
N ARG A 89 2.66 -7.09 -4.45
CA ARG A 89 3.62 -6.69 -5.50
C ARG A 89 3.57 -5.22 -5.95
N MET A 90 2.48 -4.51 -5.66
CA MET A 90 2.28 -3.18 -6.23
C MET A 90 2.96 -2.08 -5.42
N VAL A 91 3.08 -2.19 -4.10
CA VAL A 91 3.75 -1.18 -3.26
C VAL A 91 5.24 -1.09 -3.61
N HIS A 92 5.90 -2.21 -3.88
CA HIS A 92 7.26 -2.28 -4.43
C HIS A 92 7.34 -1.51 -5.76
N GLN A 93 6.44 -1.79 -6.69
CA GLN A 93 6.42 -1.12 -7.98
C GLN A 93 6.20 0.40 -7.82
N ILE A 94 5.25 0.81 -6.99
CA ILE A 94 4.98 2.21 -6.69
C ILE A 94 6.22 2.88 -6.08
N SER A 95 6.94 2.20 -5.17
CA SER A 95 8.18 2.72 -4.60
C SER A 95 9.27 2.95 -5.68
N ARG A 96 9.31 2.08 -6.70
CA ARG A 96 10.24 2.22 -7.83
C ARG A 96 9.86 3.38 -8.74
N LEU A 97 8.55 3.62 -8.96
CA LEU A 97 8.06 4.81 -9.65
C LEU A 97 8.40 6.09 -8.86
N GLY A 98 8.26 6.05 -7.52
CA GLY A 98 8.71 7.13 -6.65
C GLY A 98 10.20 7.42 -6.83
N GLN A 99 11.06 6.40 -6.79
CA GLN A 99 12.49 6.58 -6.99
C GLN A 99 12.84 7.13 -8.38
N ALA A 100 12.06 6.85 -9.41
CA ALA A 100 12.25 7.46 -10.73
C ALA A 100 12.00 8.98 -10.72
N LEU A 101 11.12 9.49 -9.84
CA LEU A 101 10.94 10.94 -9.64
C LEU A 101 12.18 11.63 -9.08
N GLN A 102 13.14 10.91 -8.49
CA GLN A 102 14.42 11.48 -8.04
C GLN A 102 15.38 11.82 -9.17
N HIS A 103 15.03 11.50 -10.43
CA HIS A 103 15.83 11.89 -11.58
C HIS A 103 16.08 13.41 -11.58
N PRO A 104 17.31 13.90 -11.85
CA PRO A 104 17.66 15.32 -11.73
C PRO A 104 16.77 16.26 -12.55
N ALA A 105 16.32 15.81 -13.72
CA ALA A 105 15.43 16.59 -14.58
C ALA A 105 13.94 16.49 -14.20
N LEU A 106 13.56 15.64 -13.23
CA LEU A 106 12.17 15.42 -12.80
C LEU A 106 11.88 15.94 -11.38
N ARG A 107 12.84 15.82 -10.46
CA ARG A 107 12.68 16.01 -9.01
C ARG A 107 11.99 17.32 -8.63
N ASP A 108 12.32 18.40 -9.32
CA ASP A 108 11.85 19.75 -9.00
C ASP A 108 10.73 20.24 -9.94
N VAL A 109 10.24 19.37 -10.84
CA VAL A 109 9.21 19.73 -11.83
C VAL A 109 7.81 19.76 -11.21
N LEU A 110 7.53 18.85 -10.28
CA LEU A 110 6.28 18.75 -9.53
C LEU A 110 6.57 18.39 -8.07
N PRO A 111 5.68 18.75 -7.11
CA PRO A 111 5.81 18.32 -5.73
C PRO A 111 5.87 16.79 -5.62
N LEU A 112 6.86 16.28 -4.90
CA LEU A 112 7.01 14.84 -4.68
C LEU A 112 5.91 14.30 -3.75
N PRO A 113 5.33 13.13 -4.05
CA PRO A 113 4.48 12.42 -3.10
C PRO A 113 5.21 12.20 -1.76
N PRO A 114 4.54 12.37 -0.61
CA PRO A 114 5.17 12.28 0.71
C PRO A 114 5.39 10.83 1.18
N VAL A 115 5.22 9.85 0.29
CA VAL A 115 5.39 8.42 0.55
C VAL A 115 6.83 7.98 0.33
N PHE A 116 7.25 6.85 0.92
CA PHE A 116 8.60 6.30 0.77
C PHE A 116 9.72 7.29 1.13
N ASP A 117 9.52 8.05 2.21
CA ASP A 117 10.44 9.10 2.67
C ASP A 117 10.77 10.10 1.55
N GLY A 118 9.72 10.74 1.02
CA GLY A 118 9.84 11.68 -0.09
C GLY A 118 10.33 11.03 -1.37
N CYS A 119 9.85 9.81 -1.67
CA CYS A 119 10.19 9.03 -2.85
C CYS A 119 11.69 8.65 -2.95
N THR A 120 12.42 8.60 -1.84
CA THR A 120 13.85 8.25 -1.82
C THR A 120 14.09 6.77 -1.51
N GLN A 121 13.22 6.17 -0.70
CA GLN A 121 13.33 4.78 -0.27
C GLN A 121 12.59 3.84 -1.22
N GLY A 122 13.04 2.59 -1.24
CA GLY A 122 12.39 1.50 -1.97
C GLY A 122 11.80 0.48 -1.00
N LEU A 123 10.87 -0.34 -1.50
CA LEU A 123 10.47 -1.60 -0.90
C LEU A 123 10.98 -2.72 -1.81
N SER A 124 11.38 -3.88 -1.29
CA SER A 124 11.75 -5.02 -2.15
C SER A 124 10.52 -5.88 -2.48
N THR A 125 10.54 -6.61 -3.59
CA THR A 125 9.44 -7.54 -3.94
C THR A 125 9.27 -8.64 -2.89
N ALA A 126 10.38 -9.12 -2.31
CA ALA A 126 10.36 -10.16 -1.29
C ALA A 126 9.76 -9.64 0.03
N ASP A 127 10.13 -8.43 0.42
CA ASP A 127 9.59 -7.80 1.63
C ASP A 127 8.10 -7.48 1.49
N GLU A 128 7.66 -6.97 0.34
CA GLU A 128 6.23 -6.75 0.12
C GLU A 128 5.45 -8.07 0.20
N ALA A 129 5.89 -9.11 -0.50
CA ALA A 129 5.22 -10.40 -0.49
C ALA A 129 5.15 -11.02 0.92
N ALA A 130 6.24 -10.89 1.69
CA ALA A 130 6.29 -11.34 3.08
C ALA A 130 5.31 -10.55 3.95
N ALA A 131 5.34 -9.22 3.90
CA ALA A 131 4.47 -8.35 4.67
C ALA A 131 2.99 -8.61 4.38
N SER A 132 2.61 -8.68 3.10
CA SER A 132 1.22 -8.96 2.69
C SER A 132 0.75 -10.32 3.20
N SER A 133 1.60 -11.35 3.12
CA SER A 133 1.25 -12.70 3.58
C SER A 133 1.10 -12.77 5.10
N LEU A 134 2.02 -12.14 5.84
CA LEU A 134 1.99 -12.10 7.31
C LEU A 134 0.76 -11.34 7.82
N TYR A 135 0.52 -10.13 7.29
CA TYR A 135 -0.67 -9.34 7.59
C TYR A 135 -1.95 -10.15 7.32
N TRP A 136 -2.04 -10.74 6.12
CA TRP A 136 -3.23 -11.49 5.72
C TRP A 136 -3.49 -12.69 6.63
N SER A 137 -2.46 -13.41 7.08
CA SER A 137 -2.64 -14.54 8.01
C SER A 137 -3.28 -14.12 9.34
N VAL A 138 -2.96 -12.93 9.85
CA VAL A 138 -3.57 -12.41 11.09
C VAL A 138 -5.00 -12.00 10.83
N ILE A 139 -5.26 -11.34 9.71
CA ILE A 139 -6.59 -10.92 9.29
C ILE A 139 -7.55 -12.10 9.07
N GLN A 140 -7.06 -13.20 8.50
CA GLN A 140 -7.84 -14.42 8.31
C GLN A 140 -8.02 -15.22 9.61
N GLN A 141 -7.43 -14.76 10.72
CA GLN A 141 -7.42 -15.45 12.00
C GLN A 141 -6.74 -16.83 11.93
N ASP A 142 -5.75 -16.98 11.05
CA ASP A 142 -4.91 -18.17 10.94
C ASP A 142 -3.84 -18.23 12.05
N GLN A 143 -3.86 -17.27 12.98
CA GLN A 143 -3.00 -17.20 14.15
C GLN A 143 -3.80 -17.44 15.43
N PRO A 144 -3.24 -18.10 16.46
CA PRO A 144 -3.89 -18.20 17.76
C PRO A 144 -4.16 -16.81 18.35
N LEU A 145 -5.43 -16.48 18.60
CA LEU A 145 -5.83 -15.22 19.21
C LEU A 145 -6.11 -15.34 20.72
N VAL A 146 -6.18 -16.56 21.26
CA VAL A 146 -6.38 -16.81 22.70
C VAL A 146 -5.17 -16.35 23.52
N GLN A 147 -3.96 -16.47 22.95
CA GLN A 147 -2.73 -15.83 23.43
C GLN A 147 -2.17 -15.00 22.28
N GLY A 148 -2.46 -13.69 22.30
CA GLY A 148 -2.21 -12.78 21.18
C GLY A 148 -0.74 -12.51 20.85
N ASP A 149 0.21 -13.09 21.59
CA ASP A 149 1.65 -12.89 21.40
C ASP A 149 2.11 -13.33 20.00
N ALA A 150 1.59 -14.46 19.50
CA ALA A 150 1.91 -14.95 18.16
C ALA A 150 1.41 -13.98 17.08
N ALA A 151 0.14 -13.56 17.17
CA ALA A 151 -0.43 -12.58 16.23
C ALA A 151 0.30 -11.23 16.27
N THR A 152 0.70 -10.80 17.47
CA THR A 152 1.50 -9.58 17.69
C THR A 152 2.86 -9.70 17.01
N ALA A 153 3.60 -10.79 17.24
CA ALA A 153 4.90 -11.02 16.62
C ALA A 153 4.81 -11.11 15.09
N VAL A 154 3.76 -11.72 14.55
CA VAL A 154 3.51 -11.79 13.10
C VAL A 154 3.28 -10.40 12.52
N LEU A 155 2.46 -9.55 13.15
CA LEU A 155 2.24 -8.17 12.68
C LEU A 155 3.49 -7.30 12.83
N GLU A 156 4.27 -7.46 13.90
CA GLU A 156 5.56 -6.77 14.04
C GLU A 156 6.51 -7.14 12.90
N GLN A 157 6.53 -8.41 12.44
CA GLN A 157 7.28 -8.80 11.25
C GLN A 157 6.69 -8.20 9.97
N ALA A 158 5.36 -8.16 9.83
CA ALA A 158 4.73 -7.54 8.67
C ALA A 158 5.11 -6.05 8.54
N VAL A 159 5.11 -5.32 9.65
CA VAL A 159 5.54 -3.91 9.72
C VAL A 159 7.03 -3.75 9.41
N ARG A 160 7.89 -4.65 9.91
CA ARG A 160 9.33 -4.62 9.61
C ARG A 160 9.62 -4.80 8.12
N HIS A 161 8.91 -5.71 7.46
CA HIS A 161 9.08 -5.95 6.03
C HIS A 161 8.49 -4.81 5.19
N ASN A 162 7.29 -4.32 5.52
CA ASN A 162 6.69 -3.19 4.82
C ASN A 162 6.27 -2.08 5.79
N PRO A 163 7.17 -1.11 6.07
CA PRO A 163 6.87 0.01 6.95
C PRO A 163 6.04 1.11 6.27
N TRP A 164 5.67 0.93 5.00
CA TRP A 164 5.07 1.97 4.17
C TRP A 164 3.54 1.90 4.09
N VAL A 165 2.88 1.00 4.83
CA VAL A 165 1.41 0.86 4.85
C VAL A 165 0.86 0.92 6.27
N GLY A 166 -0.30 1.57 6.44
CA GLY A 166 -0.82 1.94 7.76
C GLY A 166 -1.62 0.84 8.46
N GLU A 167 -2.22 -0.08 7.71
CA GLU A 167 -3.14 -1.08 8.23
C GLU A 167 -2.47 -2.08 9.18
N PRO A 168 -1.29 -2.65 8.89
CA PRO A 168 -0.59 -3.50 9.85
C PRO A 168 -0.27 -2.79 11.16
N GLN A 169 0.16 -1.51 11.09
CA GLN A 169 0.45 -0.67 12.26
C GLN A 169 -0.82 -0.43 13.10
N MET A 170 -1.95 -0.14 12.45
CA MET A 170 -3.21 0.06 13.12
C MET A 170 -3.69 -1.23 13.83
N VAL A 171 -3.66 -2.38 13.16
CA VAL A 171 -4.06 -3.64 13.80
C VAL A 171 -3.13 -3.97 14.97
N LEU A 172 -1.84 -3.71 14.82
CA LEU A 172 -0.84 -3.88 15.87
C LEU A 172 -1.15 -2.99 17.09
N ALA A 173 -1.55 -1.74 16.88
CA ALA A 173 -1.98 -0.84 17.96
C ALA A 173 -3.16 -1.42 18.76
N GLN A 174 -4.13 -2.04 18.08
CA GLN A 174 -5.26 -2.69 18.74
C GLN A 174 -4.83 -3.92 19.56
N LEU A 175 -3.90 -4.73 19.06
CA LEU A 175 -3.33 -5.86 19.82
C LEU A 175 -2.57 -5.37 21.05
N TYR A 176 -1.75 -4.33 20.90
CA TYR A 176 -1.02 -3.73 22.02
C TYR A 176 -1.95 -3.18 23.10
N LEU A 177 -3.03 -2.49 22.73
CA LEU A 177 -4.06 -2.06 23.70
C LEU A 177 -4.69 -3.24 24.43
N SER A 178 -5.01 -4.30 23.70
CA SER A 178 -5.60 -5.52 24.28
C SER A 178 -4.63 -6.25 25.22
N ALA A 179 -3.32 -6.10 25.02
CA ALA A 179 -2.27 -6.60 25.89
C ALA A 179 -1.84 -5.61 27.00
N GLY A 180 -2.49 -4.45 27.13
CA GLY A 180 -2.12 -3.41 28.10
C GLY A 180 -0.84 -2.63 27.78
N ARG A 181 -0.24 -2.83 26.59
CA ARG A 181 0.99 -2.18 26.11
C ARG A 181 0.67 -0.79 25.52
N ARG A 182 0.28 0.15 26.39
CA ARG A 182 -0.25 1.46 25.98
C ARG A 182 0.74 2.31 25.19
N ASP A 183 2.01 2.34 25.59
CA ASP A 183 3.02 3.16 24.91
C ASP A 183 3.31 2.65 23.49
N ASP A 184 3.41 1.32 23.33
CA ASP A 184 3.60 0.70 22.02
C ASP A 184 2.38 0.94 21.12
N ALA A 185 1.17 0.84 21.69
CA ALA A 185 -0.06 1.15 20.95
C ALA A 185 -0.11 2.58 20.45
N ARG A 186 0.32 3.55 21.27
CA ARG A 186 0.38 4.96 20.89
C ARG A 186 1.31 5.16 19.69
N VAL A 187 2.53 4.62 19.74
CA VAL A 187 3.51 4.73 18.66
C VAL A 187 3.02 4.09 17.36
N ALA A 188 2.42 2.90 17.45
CA ALA A 188 1.86 2.21 16.29
C ALA A 188 0.68 2.99 15.68
N ALA A 189 -0.22 3.53 16.51
CA ALA A 189 -1.36 4.32 16.04
C ALA A 189 -0.95 5.67 15.43
N GLU A 190 0.06 6.35 15.99
CA GLU A 190 0.66 7.56 15.40
C GLU A 190 1.28 7.27 14.03
N SER A 191 2.02 6.16 13.92
CA SER A 191 2.64 5.72 12.67
C SER A 191 1.58 5.41 11.60
N ALA A 192 0.52 4.69 11.96
CA ALA A 192 -0.62 4.43 11.09
C ALA A 192 -1.30 5.74 10.65
N LEU A 193 -1.55 6.65 11.60
CA LEU A 193 -1.82 8.09 11.43
C LEU A 193 -1.17 8.73 10.22
N GLN A 194 0.15 8.75 10.33
CA GLN A 194 1.02 9.40 9.37
C GLN A 194 0.93 8.72 8.01
N LEU A 195 0.96 7.39 7.96
CA LEU A 195 0.89 6.63 6.72
C LEU A 195 -0.43 6.82 5.98
N PHE A 196 -1.57 6.76 6.69
CA PHE A 196 -2.87 7.03 6.09
C PHE A 196 -2.96 8.45 5.52
N SER A 197 -2.33 9.42 6.19
CA SER A 197 -2.30 10.81 5.74
C SER A 197 -1.37 11.02 4.53
N GLN A 198 -0.24 10.31 4.47
CA GLN A 198 0.70 10.35 3.33
C GLN A 198 0.08 9.76 2.07
N TRP A 199 -0.64 8.65 2.20
CA TRP A 199 -1.30 8.00 1.07
C TRP A 199 -2.61 8.66 0.66
N GLY A 200 -3.40 9.15 1.62
CA GLY A 200 -4.78 9.56 1.38
C GLY A 200 -5.68 8.41 0.89
N ASN A 201 -5.27 7.16 1.14
CA ASN A 201 -5.91 5.95 0.64
C ASN A 201 -5.59 4.73 1.51
N ALA A 202 -6.37 3.66 1.37
CA ALA A 202 -6.19 2.39 2.06
C ALA A 202 -5.48 1.37 1.15
N TRP A 203 -4.46 0.68 1.64
CA TRP A 203 -3.88 -0.49 0.99
C TRP A 203 -4.79 -1.72 1.15
N ASP A 204 -5.47 -1.86 2.30
CA ASP A 204 -6.51 -2.86 2.48
C ASP A 204 -7.89 -2.32 2.08
N LYS A 205 -8.39 -2.83 0.96
CA LYS A 205 -9.62 -2.38 0.28
C LYS A 205 -10.91 -2.88 0.91
N ARG A 206 -10.86 -3.72 1.95
CA ARG A 206 -12.06 -4.25 2.62
C ARG A 206 -12.81 -3.18 3.41
N VAL A 207 -12.11 -2.13 3.81
CA VAL A 207 -12.65 -1.01 4.59
C VAL A 207 -12.23 0.30 3.91
N GLN A 208 -13.14 1.28 3.89
CA GLN A 208 -12.85 2.59 3.31
C GLN A 208 -11.80 3.35 4.15
N TRP A 209 -11.01 4.20 3.50
CA TRP A 209 -9.92 4.94 4.14
C TRP A 209 -10.36 5.74 5.37
N GLU A 210 -11.52 6.41 5.31
CA GLU A 210 -12.04 7.21 6.42
C GLU A 210 -12.32 6.36 7.66
N ALA A 211 -12.75 5.12 7.47
CA ALA A 211 -13.00 4.19 8.57
C ALA A 211 -11.70 3.68 9.19
N TRP A 212 -10.66 3.42 8.39
CA TRP A 212 -9.33 3.13 8.91
C TRP A 212 -8.78 4.30 9.74
N VAL A 213 -8.88 5.53 9.23
CA VAL A 213 -8.47 6.73 9.95
C VAL A 213 -9.26 6.90 11.24
N ALA A 214 -10.60 6.82 11.18
CA ALA A 214 -11.47 6.99 12.34
C ALA A 214 -11.15 5.98 13.44
N TRP A 215 -11.01 4.71 13.09
CA TRP A 215 -10.67 3.66 14.04
C TRP A 215 -9.28 3.89 14.65
N THR A 216 -8.28 4.24 13.84
CA THR A 216 -6.93 4.53 14.34
C THR A 216 -6.91 5.70 15.32
N ARG A 217 -7.73 6.75 15.10
CA ARG A 217 -7.84 7.87 16.05
C ARG A 217 -8.44 7.42 17.38
N ILE A 218 -9.40 6.49 17.36
CA ILE A 218 -9.98 5.90 18.58
C ILE A 218 -8.94 5.09 19.35
N LEU A 219 -8.13 4.29 18.64
CA LEU A 219 -7.02 3.54 19.24
C LEU A 219 -6.01 4.49 19.88
N LEU A 220 -5.62 5.55 19.17
CA LEU A 220 -4.68 6.55 19.67
C LEU A 220 -5.20 7.26 20.93
N GLN A 221 -6.44 7.75 20.90
CA GLN A 221 -7.06 8.38 22.08
C GLN A 221 -7.15 7.39 23.25
N SER A 222 -7.50 6.13 22.99
CA SER A 222 -7.56 5.10 24.03
C SER A 222 -6.19 4.78 24.63
N ALA A 223 -5.12 4.80 23.83
CA ALA A 223 -3.76 4.61 24.31
C ALA A 223 -3.32 5.77 25.24
N ILE A 224 -3.61 7.01 24.83
CA ILE A 224 -3.28 8.23 25.56
C ILE A 224 -4.08 8.31 26.87
N ASP A 225 -5.40 8.14 26.81
CA ASP A 225 -6.30 8.37 27.95
C ASP A 225 -6.44 7.14 28.84
N GLY A 226 -6.03 5.96 28.37
CA GLY A 226 -6.16 4.70 29.11
C GLY A 226 -7.61 4.20 29.17
N THR A 227 -8.38 4.48 28.12
CA THR A 227 -9.83 4.19 28.06
C THR A 227 -10.17 2.94 27.28
N TRP A 228 -9.17 2.11 26.94
CA TRP A 228 -9.41 0.84 26.26
C TRP A 228 -10.27 -0.07 27.16
N PRO A 229 -11.33 -0.70 26.63
CA PRO A 229 -12.28 -1.41 27.46
C PRO A 229 -11.69 -2.73 27.95
N GLU A 230 -11.90 -3.04 29.23
CA GLU A 230 -11.53 -4.33 29.83
C GLU A 230 -12.41 -5.50 29.32
N ARG A 231 -13.57 -5.19 28.74
CA ARG A 231 -14.55 -6.18 28.28
C ARG A 231 -14.82 -6.06 26.78
N LEU A 232 -14.79 -7.20 26.10
CA LEU A 232 -15.00 -7.27 24.65
C LEU A 232 -16.35 -6.69 24.19
N ASP A 233 -17.43 -6.88 24.96
CA ASP A 233 -18.76 -6.36 24.61
C ASP A 233 -18.83 -4.83 24.58
N LYS A 234 -17.83 -4.14 25.13
CA LYS A 234 -17.74 -2.67 25.13
C LYS A 234 -17.03 -2.09 23.92
N LEU A 235 -16.43 -2.92 23.06
CA LEU A 235 -15.75 -2.47 21.84
C LEU A 235 -16.70 -1.65 20.92
N ASN A 236 -17.96 -2.09 20.82
CA ASN A 236 -18.98 -1.41 20.01
C ASN A 236 -19.41 -0.03 20.54
N ASN A 237 -19.00 0.35 21.76
CA ASN A 237 -19.30 1.65 22.34
C ASN A 237 -18.14 2.64 22.23
N LEU A 238 -17.04 2.24 21.57
CA LEU A 238 -15.89 3.11 21.38
C LEU A 238 -16.20 4.20 20.36
N ALA A 239 -15.85 5.43 20.72
CA ALA A 239 -16.02 6.62 19.89
C ALA A 239 -14.97 7.65 20.28
N LEU A 240 -14.66 8.56 19.35
CA LEU A 240 -13.83 9.73 19.65
C LEU A 240 -14.55 10.62 20.65
N ARG A 241 -13.84 10.99 21.70
CA ARG A 241 -14.26 12.00 22.68
C ARG A 241 -13.67 13.34 22.28
N GLY A 242 -14.49 14.39 22.34
CA GLY A 242 -14.09 15.78 22.10
C GLY A 242 -13.38 16.40 23.29
#